data_AF-A0A7W0PEF5-F1
#
_entry.id   AF-A0A7W0PEF5-F1
#
_cell.length_a   1.000
_cell.length_b   1.000
_cell.length_c   1.000
_cell.angle_alpha   90.00
_cell.angle_beta   90.00
_cell.angle_gamma   90.00
#
_symmetry.space_group_name_H-M   'P 1'
#
loop_
_entity.id
_entity.type
_entity.pdbx_description
1 polymer ?
#
loop_
_entity_poly.entity_id
_entity_poly.type
_entity_poly.pdbx_seq_one_letter_code
_entity_poly.pdbx_strand_id
1 'polypeptide(L)'
;VVATRHPTEHGLPDVAGWVSYGASPRASLGLIAAARALALVRGRDYVLPQDVLDIAADVLRHRLVLSYDALADGVPTEHIVKRILQSVPLPQVTPRQRAGGYGPAAPDGPRVPDQFSGSQGGALAAGQGVRPA
;
A
#
# COMPACT_ATOMS: atom_id res chain seq x y z
N VAL A 1 -1.15 -8.61 9.88
CA VAL A 1 -2.58 -8.69 10.31
C VAL A 1 -3.15 -10.08 10.09
N VAL A 2 -3.13 -10.65 8.88
CA VAL A 2 -3.67 -12.01 8.63
C VAL A 2 -3.02 -13.07 9.53
N ALA A 3 -1.69 -13.01 9.71
CA ALA A 3 -0.96 -13.91 10.61
C ALA A 3 -1.42 -13.90 12.07
N THR A 4 -2.06 -12.82 12.54
CA THR A 4 -2.65 -12.78 13.88
C THR A 4 -3.97 -13.54 13.99
N ARG A 5 -4.65 -13.79 12.86
CA ARG A 5 -5.95 -14.47 12.79
C ARG A 5 -5.82 -15.94 12.40
N HIS A 6 -4.77 -16.28 11.64
CA HIS A 6 -4.49 -17.63 11.15
C HIS A 6 -3.05 -18.07 11.46
N PRO A 7 -2.60 -18.04 12.73
CA PRO A 7 -1.19 -18.25 13.08
C PRO A 7 -0.62 -19.60 12.61
N THR A 8 -1.42 -20.67 12.64
CA THR A 8 -1.00 -22.01 12.17
C THR A 8 -0.61 -22.03 10.70
N GLU A 9 -1.31 -21.27 9.84
CA GLU A 9 -1.01 -21.16 8.40
C GLU A 9 0.32 -20.43 8.13
N HIS A 10 0.82 -19.71 9.13
CA HIS A 10 2.09 -18.98 9.10
C HIS A 10 3.19 -19.65 9.94
N GLY A 11 3.04 -20.93 10.27
CA GLY A 11 4.04 -21.70 11.00
C GLY A 11 4.20 -21.31 12.48
N LEU A 12 3.13 -20.79 13.09
CA LEU A 12 3.11 -20.34 14.50
C LEU A 12 2.11 -21.15 15.35
N PRO A 13 2.35 -22.45 15.60
CA PRO A 13 1.44 -23.27 16.40
C PRO A 13 1.38 -22.85 17.88
N ASP A 14 2.46 -22.26 18.39
CA ASP A 14 2.55 -21.64 19.72
C ASP A 14 1.58 -20.45 19.85
N VAL A 15 1.64 -19.52 18.90
CA VAL A 15 0.78 -18.33 18.88
C VAL A 15 -0.70 -18.69 18.72
N ALA A 16 -1.01 -19.79 18.03
CA ALA A 16 -2.37 -20.29 17.89
C ALA A 16 -3.03 -20.62 19.24
N GLY A 17 -2.26 -21.15 20.20
CA GLY A 17 -2.74 -21.41 21.55
C GLY A 17 -2.87 -20.15 22.39
N TRP A 18 -2.14 -19.08 22.07
CA TRP A 18 -2.12 -17.84 22.85
C TRP A 18 -3.14 -16.78 22.42
N VAL A 19 -3.63 -16.83 21.19
CA VAL A 19 -4.53 -15.80 20.63
C VAL A 19 -5.92 -16.37 20.41
N SER A 20 -6.91 -15.89 21.17
CA SER A 20 -8.32 -16.21 20.95
C SER A 20 -8.91 -15.46 19.77
N TYR A 21 -8.59 -14.17 19.64
CA TYR A 21 -9.00 -13.37 18.48
C TYR A 21 -7.87 -12.45 18.01
N GLY A 22 -7.53 -12.59 16.74
CA GLY A 22 -6.53 -11.76 16.07
C GLY A 22 -7.01 -10.35 15.72
N ALA A 23 -6.09 -9.55 15.21
CA ALA A 23 -6.33 -8.15 14.87
C ALA A 23 -7.34 -8.00 13.71
N SER A 24 -8.27 -7.06 13.86
CA SER A 24 -9.32 -6.78 12.86
C SER A 24 -8.77 -6.03 11.62
N PRO A 25 -9.54 -5.92 10.52
CA PRO A 25 -9.14 -5.14 9.34
C PRO A 25 -8.79 -3.67 9.64
N ARG A 26 -9.32 -3.12 10.75
CA ARG A 26 -8.96 -1.77 11.24
C ARG A 26 -7.48 -1.66 11.61
N ALA A 27 -6.83 -2.76 12.02
CA ALA A 27 -5.40 -2.77 12.30
C ALA A 27 -4.58 -2.45 11.03
N SER A 28 -4.98 -2.97 9.87
CA SER A 28 -4.32 -2.66 8.59
C SER A 28 -4.40 -1.17 8.26
N LEU A 29 -5.56 -0.55 8.49
CA LEU A 29 -5.73 0.90 8.29
C LEU A 29 -4.85 1.71 9.26
N GLY A 30 -4.80 1.29 10.52
CA GLY A 30 -3.93 1.89 11.54
C GLY A 30 -2.46 1.80 11.16
N LEU A 31 -1.99 0.63 10.72
CA LEU A 31 -0.61 0.42 10.26
C LEU A 31 -0.26 1.35 9.09
N ILE A 32 -1.13 1.45 8.07
CA ILE A 32 -0.88 2.30 6.90
C ILE A 32 -0.83 3.78 7.29
N ALA A 33 -1.78 4.24 8.09
CA ALA A 33 -1.83 5.64 8.53
C ALA A 33 -0.60 6.00 9.37
N ALA A 34 -0.25 5.15 10.33
CA ALA A 34 0.86 5.39 11.24
C ALA A 34 2.23 5.27 10.53
N ALA A 35 2.39 4.32 9.60
CA ALA A 35 3.61 4.20 8.79
C ALA A 35 3.82 5.41 7.87
N ARG A 36 2.75 5.96 7.28
CA ARG A 36 2.82 7.22 6.51
C ARG A 36 3.21 8.40 7.39
N ALA A 37 2.59 8.52 8.56
CA ALA A 37 2.95 9.56 9.51
C ALA A 37 4.42 9.45 9.95
N LEU A 38 4.91 8.23 10.22
CA LEU A 38 6.29 7.97 10.60
C LEU A 38 7.28 8.31 9.47
N ALA A 39 6.95 7.96 8.22
CA ALA A 39 7.75 8.32 7.05
C ALA A 39 7.87 9.85 6.90
N LEU A 40 6.76 10.58 7.06
CA LEU A 40 6.74 12.05 7.01
C LEU A 40 7.55 12.68 8.13
N VAL A 41 7.42 12.18 9.37
CA VAL A 41 8.23 12.64 10.52
C VAL A 41 9.72 12.40 10.27
N ARG A 42 10.08 11.35 9.52
CA ARG A 42 11.45 11.04 9.11
C ARG A 42 11.89 11.76 7.82
N GLY A 43 11.10 12.73 7.31
CA GLY A 43 11.45 13.55 6.15
C GLY A 43 11.35 12.84 4.80
N ARG A 44 10.62 11.73 4.69
CA ARG A 44 10.40 10.99 3.45
C ARG A 44 8.94 11.09 3.00
N ASP A 45 8.74 11.17 1.69
CA ASP A 45 7.43 11.16 1.03
C ASP A 45 6.93 9.75 0.65
N TYR A 46 7.74 8.72 0.92
CA TYR A 46 7.40 7.32 0.71
C TYR A 46 7.62 6.47 1.96
N VAL A 47 6.84 5.40 2.09
CA VAL A 47 6.90 4.44 3.20
C VAL A 47 7.91 3.33 2.86
N LEU A 48 8.82 3.02 3.78
CA LEU A 48 9.66 1.83 3.70
C LEU A 48 9.09 0.66 4.52
N PRO A 49 9.45 -0.60 4.19
CA PRO A 49 9.06 -1.76 5.01
C PRO A 49 9.45 -1.60 6.49
N GLN A 50 10.58 -0.95 6.77
CA GLN A 50 11.03 -0.65 8.12
C GLN A 50 10.05 0.23 8.90
N ASP A 51 9.41 1.22 8.25
CA ASP A 51 8.44 2.09 8.92
C ASP A 51 7.21 1.31 9.39
N VAL A 52 6.80 0.29 8.63
CA VAL A 52 5.71 -0.60 9.00
C VAL A 52 6.11 -1.50 10.18
N LEU A 53 7.34 -2.02 10.18
CA LEU A 53 7.87 -2.82 11.29
C LEU A 53 7.95 -2.03 12.58
N ASP A 54 8.50 -0.81 12.52
CA ASP A 54 8.74 0.03 13.69
C ASP A 54 7.43 0.38 14.41
N ILE A 55 6.34 0.56 13.66
CA ILE A 55 5.04 0.93 14.20
C ILE A 55 4.12 -0.27 14.47
N ALA A 56 4.53 -1.48 14.07
CA ALA A 56 3.66 -2.65 14.14
C ALA A 56 3.32 -3.05 15.56
N ALA A 57 4.28 -2.97 16.49
CA ALA A 57 4.06 -3.27 17.90
C ALA A 57 2.99 -2.34 18.50
N ASP A 58 3.14 -1.02 18.29
CA ASP A 58 2.22 -0.02 18.84
C ASP A 58 0.79 -0.19 18.33
N VAL A 59 0.62 -0.55 17.05
CA VAL A 59 -0.72 -0.77 16.48
C VAL A 59 -1.33 -2.09 16.94
N LEU A 60 -0.54 -3.16 17.05
CA LEU A 60 -1.06 -4.51 17.29
C LEU A 60 -1.22 -4.87 18.76
N ARG A 61 -0.42 -4.30 19.68
CA ARG A 61 -0.40 -4.66 21.12
C ARG A 61 -1.78 -4.63 21.76
N HIS A 62 -2.59 -3.65 21.42
CA HIS A 62 -3.92 -3.45 22.01
C HIS A 62 -5.06 -4.00 21.13
N ARG A 63 -4.73 -4.80 20.12
CA ARG A 63 -5.69 -5.33 19.12
C ARG A 63 -5.73 -6.85 19.07
N LEU A 64 -5.07 -7.52 20.00
CA LEU A 64 -5.10 -8.98 20.15
C LEU A 64 -5.89 -9.33 21.41
N VAL A 65 -6.76 -10.32 21.31
CA VAL A 65 -7.42 -10.93 22.46
C VAL A 65 -6.68 -12.22 22.77
N LEU A 66 -6.10 -12.30 23.96
CA LEU A 66 -5.35 -13.46 24.42
C LEU A 66 -6.31 -14.56 24.90
N SER A 67 -5.86 -15.80 24.81
CA SER A 67 -6.55 -16.94 25.41
C SER A 67 -6.45 -16.94 26.92
N TYR A 68 -7.37 -17.65 27.57
CA TYR A 68 -7.35 -17.82 29.03
C TYR A 68 -6.02 -18.42 29.50
N ASP A 69 -5.54 -19.47 28.82
CA ASP A 69 -4.28 -20.13 29.15
C ASP A 69 -3.09 -19.17 29.03
N ALA A 70 -3.03 -18.36 27.97
CA ALA A 70 -1.96 -17.36 27.83
C ALA A 70 -1.99 -16.28 28.91
N LEU A 71 -3.18 -15.88 29.37
CA LEU A 71 -3.32 -14.95 30.48
C LEU A 71 -2.89 -15.59 31.81
N ALA A 72 -3.25 -16.86 32.03
CA ALA A 72 -2.87 -17.63 33.20
C ALA A 72 -1.36 -17.86 33.29
N ASP A 73 -0.72 -18.14 32.14
CA ASP A 73 0.73 -18.31 32.00
C ASP A 73 1.51 -16.98 32.01
N GLY A 74 0.81 -15.83 32.04
CA GLY A 74 1.43 -14.51 32.06
C GLY A 74 2.18 -14.15 30.77
N VAL A 75 1.75 -14.70 29.63
CA VAL A 75 2.39 -14.44 28.33
C VAL A 75 2.19 -12.97 27.93
N PRO A 76 3.26 -12.18 27.79
CA PRO A 76 3.12 -10.77 27.46
C PRO A 76 2.74 -10.59 25.99
N THR A 77 1.80 -9.69 25.70
CA THR A 77 1.34 -9.42 24.33
C THR A 77 2.48 -9.00 23.40
N GLU A 78 3.49 -8.31 23.94
CA GLU A 78 4.68 -7.91 23.18
C GLU A 78 5.46 -9.11 22.62
N HIS A 79 5.53 -10.19 23.39
CA HIS A 79 6.18 -11.42 22.96
C HIS A 79 5.44 -12.05 21.78
N ILE A 80 4.11 -12.11 21.86
CA ILE A 80 3.25 -12.62 20.79
C ILE A 80 3.44 -11.79 19.51
N VAL A 81 3.38 -10.46 19.61
CA VAL A 81 3.54 -9.58 18.45
C VAL A 81 4.94 -9.75 17.83
N LYS A 82 5.99 -9.78 18.65
CA LYS A 82 7.36 -10.00 18.18
C LYS A 82 7.49 -11.33 17.44
N ARG A 83 6.92 -12.40 17.98
CA ARG A 83 6.92 -13.73 17.37
C ARG A 83 6.25 -13.72 16.00
N ILE A 84 5.10 -13.05 15.89
CA ILE A 84 4.38 -12.89 14.61
C ILE A 84 5.19 -12.08 13.60
N LEU A 85 5.82 -10.98 14.03
CA LEU A 85 6.63 -10.14 13.14
C LEU A 85 7.87 -10.88 12.61
N GLN A 86 8.43 -11.80 13.39
CA GLN A 86 9.58 -12.61 12.98
C GLN A 86 9.23 -13.70 11.96
N SER A 87 7.99 -14.17 11.91
CA SER A 87 7.59 -15.21 10.95
C SER A 87 7.14 -14.65 9.60
N VAL A 88 6.72 -13.39 9.55
CA VAL A 88 6.23 -12.76 8.30
C VAL A 88 7.43 -12.23 7.50
N PRO A 89 7.66 -12.71 6.26
CA PRO A 89 8.76 -12.24 5.44
C PRO A 89 8.56 -10.78 5.04
N LEU A 90 9.66 -10.03 4.98
CA LEU A 90 9.61 -8.64 4.55
C LEU A 90 9.35 -8.51 3.05
N PRO A 91 8.54 -7.53 2.63
CA PRO A 91 8.33 -7.27 1.21
C PRO A 91 9.65 -6.86 0.56
N GLN A 92 10.03 -7.61 -0.48
CA GLN A 92 11.21 -7.29 -1.28
C GLN A 92 10.82 -6.21 -2.29
N VAL A 93 11.41 -5.02 -2.16
CA VAL A 93 11.18 -3.92 -3.10
C VAL A 93 12.19 -4.08 -4.24
N THR A 94 11.80 -4.77 -5.31
CA THR A 94 12.58 -4.73 -6.56
C THR A 94 12.36 -3.35 -7.19
N PRO A 95 13.39 -2.51 -7.34
CA PRO A 95 13.23 -1.23 -8.00
C PRO A 95 12.76 -1.48 -9.44
N ARG A 96 11.53 -1.06 -9.78
CA ARG A 96 11.14 -0.95 -11.18
C ARG A 96 11.91 0.23 -11.75
N GLN A 97 13.07 -0.02 -12.33
CA GLN A 97 13.67 0.96 -13.23
C GLN A 97 12.66 1.21 -14.34
N ARG A 98 12.10 2.41 -14.35
CA ARG A 98 11.28 2.87 -15.47
C ARG A 98 12.26 2.99 -16.64
N ALA A 99 12.30 1.97 -17.51
CA ALA A 99 13.03 2.02 -18.76
C ALA A 99 12.28 2.98 -19.70
N GLY A 100 12.46 4.28 -19.46
CA GLY A 100 11.86 5.39 -20.18
C GLY A 100 12.60 6.65 -19.73
N GLY A 101 13.62 6.98 -20.51
CA GLY A 101 14.79 7.73 -20.06
C GLY A 101 14.57 9.21 -19.76
N TYR A 102 15.47 9.71 -18.93
CA TYR A 102 15.88 11.11 -18.96
C TYR A 102 17.32 11.14 -19.48
N GLY A 103 17.45 11.16 -20.81
CA GLY A 103 18.66 11.71 -21.43
C GLY A 103 18.63 13.23 -21.27
N PRO A 104 19.79 13.91 -21.20
CA PRO A 104 19.82 15.36 -21.07
C PRO A 104 19.00 15.98 -22.22
N ALA A 105 18.08 16.88 -21.87
CA ALA A 105 17.16 17.51 -22.80
C ALA A 105 17.91 18.11 -24.00
N ALA A 106 17.65 17.59 -25.20
CA ALA A 106 17.99 18.28 -26.44
C ALA A 106 17.13 19.56 -26.55
N PRO A 107 17.64 20.67 -27.11
CA PRO A 107 17.03 21.99 -26.99
C PRO A 107 15.72 22.21 -27.76
N ASP A 108 15.21 21.22 -28.50
CA ASP A 108 13.95 21.35 -29.25
C ASP A 108 13.03 20.15 -28.99
N GLY A 109 12.15 20.30 -27.99
CA GLY A 109 11.04 19.38 -27.74
C GLY A 109 9.85 19.63 -28.67
N PRO A 110 9.01 18.62 -28.96
CA PRO A 110 7.96 18.74 -29.95
C PRO A 110 6.83 19.66 -29.46
N ARG A 111 6.45 20.64 -30.29
CA ARG A 111 5.34 21.56 -30.02
C ARG A 111 4.03 20.78 -30.08
N VAL A 112 3.28 20.79 -28.98
CA VAL A 112 1.89 20.36 -28.94
C VAL A 112 1.02 21.40 -29.70
N PRO A 113 0.16 21.00 -30.65
CA PRO A 113 -0.70 21.95 -31.34
C PRO A 113 -1.84 22.42 -30.43
N ASP A 114 -2.01 23.73 -30.31
CA ASP A 114 -3.16 24.36 -29.65
C ASP A 114 -4.47 24.07 -30.40
N GLN A 115 -5.19 23.03 -30.01
CA GLN A 115 -6.46 22.63 -30.63
C GLN A 115 -7.71 23.24 -29.97
N PHE A 116 -7.56 24.21 -29.06
CA PHE A 116 -8.71 24.82 -28.39
C PHE A 116 -8.64 26.35 -28.37
N SER A 117 -9.00 26.97 -29.49
CA SER A 117 -9.62 28.30 -29.50
C SER A 117 -10.57 28.40 -30.69
N GLY A 118 -11.88 28.44 -30.40
CA GLY A 118 -12.92 28.56 -31.42
C GLY A 118 -13.08 30.00 -31.92
N SER A 119 -13.42 30.16 -33.20
CA SER A 119 -14.23 31.30 -33.68
C SER A 119 -14.82 31.03 -35.07
N GLN A 120 -16.16 31.04 -35.09
CA GLN A 120 -17.12 31.44 -36.12
C GLN A 120 -16.66 31.68 -37.58
N GLY A 121 -17.47 31.18 -38.53
CA GLY A 121 -17.82 31.98 -39.72
C GLY A 121 -17.93 31.23 -41.05
N GLY A 122 -19.16 30.92 -41.46
CA GLY A 122 -19.61 31.20 -42.84
C GLY A 122 -19.56 30.08 -43.89
N ALA A 123 -20.77 29.78 -44.39
CA ALA A 123 -21.15 29.60 -45.81
C ALA A 123 -21.74 28.23 -46.18
N LEU A 124 -23.06 28.25 -46.34
CA LEU A 124 -23.92 27.27 -47.00
C LEU A 124 -23.74 27.35 -48.53
N ALA A 125 -23.51 26.22 -49.19
CA ALA A 125 -23.85 25.96 -50.61
C ALA A 125 -23.75 24.43 -50.84
N ALA A 126 -24.86 23.68 -50.88
CA ALA A 126 -25.67 23.39 -52.05
C ALA A 126 -24.92 22.63 -53.17
N GLY A 127 -25.29 21.37 -53.42
CA GLY A 127 -24.76 20.59 -54.54
C GLY A 127 -25.12 19.10 -54.51
N GLN A 128 -26.40 18.79 -54.74
CA GLN A 128 -26.96 17.45 -54.95
C GLN A 128 -26.48 16.79 -56.25
N GLY A 129 -26.44 15.45 -56.27
CA GLY A 129 -26.50 14.62 -57.48
C GLY A 129 -25.26 13.74 -57.72
N VAL A 130 -25.30 12.49 -58.18
CA VAL A 130 -26.32 11.59 -58.75
C VAL A 130 -25.68 10.18 -58.71
N ARG A 131 -26.45 9.13 -58.38
CA ARG A 131 -26.14 7.69 -58.59
C ARG A 131 -26.47 7.28 -60.04
N PRO A 132 -26.29 6.03 -60.52
CA PRO A 132 -25.19 5.06 -60.45
C PRO A 132 -24.86 4.54 -61.89
N ALA A 133 -24.04 3.48 -62.00
CA ALA A 133 -24.19 2.42 -63.01
C ALA A 133 -23.80 1.08 -62.38
#